data_AF-A0A5C9BSK4-F1
#
_entry.id   AF-A0A5C9BSK4-F1
#
_cell.length_a   1.000
_cell.length_b   1.000
_cell.length_c   1.000
_cell.angle_alpha   90.00
_cell.angle_beta   90.00
_cell.angle_gamma   90.00
#
_symmetry.space_group_name_H-M   'P 1'
#
loop_
_entity.id
_entity.type
_entity.pdbx_description
1 polymer ?
#
loop_
_entity_poly.entity_id
_entity_poly.type
_entity_poly.pdbx_seq_one_letter_code
_entity_poly.pdbx_strand_id
1 'polypeptide(L)' 'MTETDKENKRGRDTTQTPRQKAYLERLGDGNGKRLVVDLDAEGRRALETLLADDYGKTNKEVVIRALVAAAKKPRKKA' A
#
# COMPACT_ATOMS: atom_id res chain seq x y z
N MET A 1 -0.06 -19.65 41.46
CA MET A 1 -1.26 -18.98 40.95
C MET A 1 -1.09 -17.51 41.26
N THR A 2 -0.99 -16.58 40.31
CA THR A 2 -1.47 -16.50 38.91
C THR A 2 -0.34 -15.91 38.03
N GLU A 3 0.20 -16.65 37.07
CA GLU A 3 -0.22 -16.65 35.65
C GLU A 3 -0.12 -15.29 34.93
N THR A 4 1.07 -15.07 34.38
CA THR A 4 1.31 -14.61 33.00
C THR A 4 0.89 -13.18 32.59
N ASP A 5 1.71 -12.21 32.98
CA ASP A 5 2.09 -11.04 32.16
C ASP A 5 2.85 -11.47 30.87
N LYS A 6 2.22 -12.28 30.02
CA LYS A 6 2.81 -12.72 28.74
C LYS A 6 1.85 -12.48 27.57
N GLU A 7 1.47 -11.24 27.32
CA GLU A 7 0.85 -10.93 26.03
C GLU A 7 1.03 -9.47 25.56
N ASN A 8 2.25 -8.93 25.60
CA ASN A 8 2.50 -7.70 24.84
C ASN A 8 3.94 -7.40 24.41
N LYS A 9 4.76 -8.44 24.15
CA LYS A 9 6.04 -8.25 23.46
C LYS A 9 5.90 -8.49 21.97
N ARG A 10 5.35 -7.47 21.30
CA ARG A 10 5.90 -6.87 20.05
C ARG A 10 6.84 -7.78 19.28
N GLY A 11 6.28 -8.74 18.54
CA GLY A 11 6.94 -9.36 17.39
C GLY A 11 6.98 -8.38 16.22
N ARG A 12 7.70 -7.26 16.36
CA ARG A 12 8.08 -6.44 15.21
C ARG A 12 9.27 -7.17 14.58
N ASP A 13 9.01 -7.98 13.58
CA ASP A 13 10.08 -8.51 12.73
C ASP A 13 10.78 -7.32 12.06
N THR A 14 11.98 -7.00 12.56
CA THR A 14 12.78 -5.84 12.14
C THR A 14 13.74 -6.18 11.01
N THR A 15 13.61 -7.35 10.39
CA THR A 15 14.47 -7.75 9.27
C THR A 15 14.03 -7.07 7.98
N GLN A 16 14.22 -5.75 7.90
CA GLN A 16 14.09 -5.03 6.63
C GLN A 16 15.36 -5.25 5.81
N THR A 17 15.21 -5.85 4.63
CA THR A 17 16.34 -6.04 3.71
C THR A 17 16.96 -4.68 3.33
N PRO A 18 18.29 -4.60 3.05
CA PRO A 18 18.94 -3.34 2.69
C PRO A 18 18.25 -2.58 1.54
N ARG A 19 17.64 -3.31 0.60
CA ARG A 19 16.85 -2.75 -0.51
C ARG A 19 15.54 -2.09 -0.05
N GLN A 20 14.85 -2.67 0.93
CA GLN A 20 13.65 -2.05 1.50
C GLN A 20 13.98 -0.77 2.26
N LYS A 21 15.10 -0.75 2.99
CA LYS A 21 15.55 0.45 3.71
C LYS A 21 15.85 1.61 2.75
N ALA A 22 16.60 1.34 1.68
CA ALA A 22 16.90 2.35 0.64
C ALA A 22 15.64 2.85 -0.08
N TYR A 23 14.61 2.02 -0.26
CA TYR A 23 13.33 2.46 -0.81
C TYR A 23 12.56 3.37 0.15
N LEU A 24 12.63 3.10 1.46
CA LEU A 24 11.98 3.92 2.49
C LEU A 24 12.68 5.28 2.67
N GLU A 25 14.01 5.31 2.60
CA GLU A 25 14.80 6.55 2.63
C GLU A 25 14.44 7.46 1.45
N ARG A 26 14.36 6.91 0.23
CA ARG A 26 13.92 7.67 -0.97
C ARG A 26 12.47 8.17 -0.89
N LEU A 27 11.59 7.47 -0.16
CA LEU A 27 10.21 7.94 0.08
C LEU A 27 10.19 9.15 1.02
N GLY A 28 11.03 9.14 2.06
CA GLY A 28 11.20 10.27 2.97
C GLY A 28 11.71 11.53 2.26
N ASP A 29 12.74 11.39 1.43
CA ASP A 29 13.33 12.52 0.70
C ASP A 29 12.41 13.11 -0.38
N GLY A 30 11.45 12.32 -0.89
CA GLY A 30 10.49 12.74 -1.91
C GLY A 30 9.17 13.33 -1.40
N ASN A 31 9.04 13.59 -0.09
CA ASN A 31 7.76 13.90 0.59
C ASN A 31 6.65 12.85 0.36
N GLY A 32 7.03 11.64 -0.09
CA GLY A 32 6.09 10.55 -0.36
C GLY A 32 5.79 9.80 0.92
N LYS A 33 4.52 9.75 1.34
CA LYS A 33 4.11 8.91 2.47
C LYS A 33 3.75 7.51 1.99
N ARG A 34 4.17 6.49 2.75
CA ARG A 34 3.74 5.10 2.54
C ARG A 34 2.29 4.96 3.01
N LEU A 35 1.40 4.63 2.08
CA LEU A 35 0.04 4.20 2.37
C LEU A 35 0.01 2.66 2.30
N VAL A 36 -0.42 2.02 3.38
CA VAL A 36 -0.71 0.57 3.40
C VAL A 36 -2.22 0.43 3.35
N VAL A 37 -2.72 -0.33 2.37
CA VAL A 37 -4.15 -0.56 2.16
C VAL A 37 -4.37 -2.06 2.07
N ASP A 38 -5.31 -2.57 2.84
CA ASP A 38 -5.80 -3.93 2.70
C ASP A 38 -6.87 -3.93 1.61
N LEU A 39 -6.65 -4.74 0.57
CA LEU A 39 -7.63 -4.93 -0.50
C LEU A 39 -8.53 -6.10 -0.13
N ASP A 40 -9.84 -5.88 -0.22
CA ASP A 40 -10.81 -6.97 -0.20
C ASP A 40 -10.74 -7.79 -1.51
N ALA A 41 -11.57 -8.83 -1.61
CA ALA A 41 -11.57 -9.70 -2.78
C ALA A 41 -11.91 -8.95 -4.08
N GLU A 42 -12.78 -7.93 -4.01
CA GLU A 42 -13.14 -7.09 -5.15
C GLU A 42 -11.97 -6.21 -5.58
N GLY A 43 -11.37 -5.48 -4.63
CA GLY A 43 -10.21 -4.62 -4.87
C GLY A 43 -9.01 -5.38 -5.40
N ARG A 44 -8.78 -6.61 -4.92
CA ARG A 44 -7.74 -7.50 -5.45
C ARG A 44 -8.00 -7.87 -6.92
N ARG A 45 -9.22 -8.29 -7.25
CA ARG A 45 -9.58 -8.64 -8.63
C ARG A 45 -9.48 -7.44 -9.56
N ALA A 46 -9.96 -6.28 -9.13
CA ALA A 46 -9.83 -5.04 -9.91
C ALA A 46 -8.37 -4.69 -10.19
N LEU A 47 -7.48 -4.86 -9.19
CA LEU A 47 -6.04 -4.65 -9.38
C LEU A 47 -5.45 -5.66 -10.40
N GLU A 48 -5.80 -6.94 -10.29
CA GLU A 48 -5.34 -7.98 -11.22
C GLU A 48 -5.81 -7.71 -12.66
N THR A 49 -7.07 -7.31 -12.85
CA THR A 49 -7.60 -6.91 -14.17
C THR A 49 -6.86 -5.71 -14.74
N LEU A 50 -6.67 -4.65 -13.96
CA LEU A 50 -5.95 -3.45 -14.42
C LEU A 50 -4.50 -3.74 -14.80
N LEU A 51 -3.83 -4.68 -14.13
CA LEU A 51 -2.51 -5.13 -14.51
C LEU A 51 -2.52 -5.93 -15.82
N ALA A 52 -3.52 -6.81 -16.00
CA ALA A 52 -3.69 -7.58 -17.23
C ALA A 52 -4.00 -6.68 -18.45
N ASP A 53 -4.71 -5.57 -18.22
CA ASP A 53 -5.07 -4.59 -19.24
C ASP A 53 -3.96 -3.56 -19.54
N ASP A 54 -2.74 -3.78 -19.02
CA ASP A 54 -1.59 -2.86 -19.15
C ASP A 54 -1.86 -1.42 -18.66
N TYR A 55 -2.84 -1.24 -17.75
CA TYR A 55 -3.16 0.06 -17.16
C TYR A 55 -1.97 0.65 -16.37
N GLY A 56 -1.10 -0.21 -15.85
CA GLY A 56 0.19 0.14 -15.25
C GLY A 56 1.09 -1.09 -15.13
N LYS A 57 2.41 -0.89 -15.09
CA LYS A 57 3.39 -2.00 -15.09
C LYS A 57 3.62 -2.61 -13.71
N THR A 58 3.16 -1.95 -12.66
CA THR A 58 3.30 -2.38 -11.27
C THR A 58 2.07 -1.97 -10.46
N ASN A 59 1.81 -2.67 -9.35
CA ASN A 59 0.71 -2.35 -8.43
C ASN A 59 0.75 -0.87 -7.99
N LYS A 60 1.96 -0.34 -7.70
CA LYS A 60 2.16 1.06 -7.34
C LYS A 60 1.65 1.99 -8.44
N GLU A 61 2.03 1.72 -9.68
CA GLU A 61 1.65 2.54 -10.82
C GLU A 61 0.14 2.50 -11.06
N VAL A 62 -0.46 1.32 -11.00
CA VAL A 62 -1.92 1.15 -11.14
C VAL A 62 -2.66 1.96 -10.07
N VAL A 63 -2.30 1.80 -8.79
CA VAL A 63 -2.96 2.48 -7.68
C VAL A 63 -2.82 4.00 -7.78
N ILE A 64 -1.62 4.51 -8.08
CA ILE A 64 -1.40 5.95 -8.22
C ILE A 64 -2.20 6.51 -9.40
N ARG A 65 -2.15 5.84 -10.57
CA ARG A 65 -2.90 6.27 -11.76
C ARG A 65 -4.41 6.28 -11.51
N ALA A 66 -4.94 5.20 -10.93
CA ALA A 66 -6.36 5.08 -10.60
C ALA A 66 -6.81 6.17 -9.61
N LEU A 67 -6.02 6.41 -8.55
CA LEU A 67 -6.31 7.45 -7.57
C LEU A 67 -6.36 8.85 -8.20
N VAL A 68 -5.37 9.18 -9.04
CA VAL A 68 -5.31 10.48 -9.75
C VAL A 68 -6.47 10.61 -10.74
N ALA A 69 -6.78 9.56 -11.50
CA ALA A 69 -7.89 9.55 -12.45
C ALA A 69 -9.24 9.77 -11.74
N ALA A 70 -9.45 9.08 -10.61
CA ALA A 70 -10.65 9.24 -9.79
C ALA A 70 -10.76 10.65 -9.20
N ALA A 71 -9.65 11.24 -8.75
CA ALA A 71 -9.63 12.61 -8.21
C ALA A 71 -9.94 13.68 -9.26
N LYS A 72 -9.55 13.47 -10.52
CA LYS A 72 -9.83 14.37 -11.64
C LYS A 72 -11.25 14.26 -12.18
N LYS A 73 -11.94 13.15 -11.91
CA LYS A 73 -13.30 12.94 -12.42
C LYS A 73 -14.23 14.00 -11.83
N PRO A 74 -14.93 14.81 -12.66
CA PRO A 74 -15.83 15.83 -12.15
C PRO A 74 -16.92 15.15 -11.33
N ARG A 75 -17.05 15.56 -10.06
CA ARG A 75 -18.16 15.12 -9.22
C ARG A 75 -19.42 15.77 -9.77
N LYS A 76 -20.27 14.99 -10.41
CA LYS A 76 -21.64 15.43 -10.68
C LYS A 76 -22.25 15.74 -9.31
N LYS A 77 -22.59 17.00 -9.05
CA LYS A 77 -23.34 17.36 -7.84
C LYS A 77 -24.62 16.55 -7.88
N ALA A 78 -24.84 15.75 -6.84
CA ALA A 78 -26.07 15.02 -6.62
C ALA A 78 -27.23 16.00 -6.44
#